data_AF-A0A182NDY2-F1
#
_entry.id   AF-A0A182NDY2-F1
#
_cell.length_a   1.000
_cell.length_b   1.000
_cell.length_c   1.000
_cell.angle_alpha   90.00
_cell.angle_beta   90.00
_cell.angle_gamma   90.00
#
_symmetry.space_group_name_H-M   'P 1'
#
loop_
_entity.id
_entity.type
_entity.pdbx_description
1 polymer ?
#
loop_
_entity_poly.entity_id
_entity_poly.type
_entity_poly.pdbx_seq_one_letter_code
_entity_poly.pdbx_strand_id
1 'polypeptide(L)'
;MASRKAICTNLPKFCGEPDVWPMFISSFRTTTEACGFSNLENMKRLMDCLGGDALEAVKGRLIFPESVPNVIKDLENLFGRPGRLLKNLLQKIRDTPSPTESRLESFLTFGIRVKQMCDHLLASKMEDHLNNPLLVEELVEKLPPRYKLEWIRFKRGKTESILTVFGIYLDTVMEDVTEVVEYAPQSATTIEKHEGSSGTLLDAAVAQKLNVTGPTEPLTISWTKNISRDEKESMRLSLTTSAQGSSKQWKLLN
;
A
#
# COMPACT_ATOMS: atom_id res chain seq x y z
N MET A 1 -14.73 -23.78 -31.10
CA MET A 1 -14.33 -23.39 -29.73
C MET A 1 -13.01 -22.60 -29.76
N ALA A 2 -12.99 -21.39 -30.34
CA ALA A 2 -11.73 -20.65 -30.56
C ALA A 2 -11.80 -19.14 -30.25
N SER A 3 -12.75 -18.69 -29.41
CA SER A 3 -12.92 -17.25 -29.12
C SER A 3 -12.79 -16.87 -27.64
N ARG A 4 -12.37 -17.79 -26.76
CA ARG A 4 -12.19 -17.51 -25.31
C ARG A 4 -10.89 -16.78 -24.95
N LYS A 5 -9.97 -16.56 -25.90
CA LYS A 5 -8.55 -16.23 -25.62
C LYS A 5 -8.21 -14.75 -25.42
N ALA A 6 -9.17 -13.82 -25.47
CA ALA A 6 -8.86 -12.38 -25.44
C ALA A 6 -9.04 -11.69 -24.07
N ILE A 7 -9.68 -12.33 -23.09
CA ILE A 7 -9.89 -11.75 -21.75
C ILE A 7 -8.91 -12.41 -20.78
N CYS A 8 -8.09 -11.60 -20.10
CA CYS A 8 -7.10 -12.06 -19.14
C CYS A 8 -7.75 -13.02 -18.12
N THR A 9 -7.33 -14.30 -18.13
CA THR A 9 -7.91 -15.37 -17.31
C THR A 9 -7.46 -15.31 -15.85
N ASN A 10 -6.39 -14.57 -15.58
CA ASN A 10 -5.70 -14.56 -14.31
C ASN A 10 -6.33 -13.54 -13.35
N LEU A 11 -6.58 -13.98 -12.12
CA LEU A 11 -7.04 -13.10 -11.04
C LEU A 11 -5.85 -12.30 -10.50
N PRO A 12 -6.08 -11.06 -10.02
CA PRO A 12 -5.06 -10.33 -9.27
C PRO A 12 -4.69 -11.10 -7.99
N LYS A 13 -3.43 -10.98 -7.57
CA LYS A 13 -2.98 -11.56 -6.30
C LYS A 13 -3.76 -10.92 -5.14
N PHE A 14 -4.15 -11.74 -4.17
CA PHE A 14 -4.89 -11.28 -3.00
C PHE A 14 -4.37 -11.99 -1.74
N CYS A 15 -3.80 -11.22 -0.81
CA CYS A 15 -3.20 -11.74 0.41
C CYS A 15 -3.99 -11.39 1.68
N GLY A 16 -5.10 -10.66 1.55
CA GLY A 16 -5.99 -10.26 2.65
C GLY A 16 -6.10 -8.75 2.85
N GLU A 17 -5.50 -7.95 1.98
CA GLU A 17 -5.52 -6.50 2.03
C GLU A 17 -6.92 -5.96 1.73
N PRO A 18 -7.58 -5.22 2.65
CA PRO A 18 -8.94 -4.75 2.44
C PRO A 18 -9.11 -3.86 1.20
N ASP A 19 -8.11 -3.05 0.86
CA ASP A 19 -8.12 -2.17 -0.30
C ASP A 19 -7.92 -2.90 -1.64
N VAL A 20 -7.32 -4.08 -1.64
CA VAL A 20 -7.22 -4.92 -2.85
C VAL A 20 -8.52 -5.69 -3.12
N TRP A 21 -9.35 -5.91 -2.09
CA TRP A 21 -10.56 -6.72 -2.19
C TRP A 21 -11.52 -6.27 -3.31
N PRO A 22 -11.91 -4.99 -3.45
CA PRO A 22 -12.86 -4.56 -4.48
C PRO A 22 -12.40 -4.92 -5.90
N MET A 23 -11.11 -4.75 -6.19
CA MET A 23 -10.52 -5.12 -7.48
C MET A 23 -10.53 -6.64 -7.67
N PHE A 24 -10.13 -7.39 -6.66
CA PHE A 24 -10.12 -8.85 -6.69
C PHE A 24 -11.51 -9.44 -6.94
N ILE A 25 -12.51 -9.04 -6.15
CA ILE A 25 -13.86 -9.62 -6.24
C ILE A 25 -14.56 -9.19 -7.53
N SER A 26 -14.34 -7.95 -7.99
CA SER A 26 -14.86 -7.48 -9.27
C SER A 26 -14.27 -8.27 -10.44
N SER A 27 -12.95 -8.48 -10.43
CA SER A 27 -12.27 -9.31 -11.42
C SER A 27 -12.80 -10.74 -11.39
N PHE A 28 -12.93 -11.35 -10.21
CA PHE A 28 -13.47 -12.71 -10.06
C PHE A 28 -14.88 -12.84 -10.63
N ARG A 29 -15.82 -11.97 -10.22
CA ARG A 29 -17.22 -12.03 -10.65
C ARG A 29 -17.33 -11.77 -12.16
N THR A 30 -16.74 -10.70 -12.65
CA THR A 30 -16.82 -10.28 -14.06
C THR A 30 -16.24 -11.34 -15.00
N THR A 31 -15.07 -11.88 -14.68
CA THR A 31 -14.43 -12.89 -15.55
C THR A 31 -15.08 -14.26 -15.43
N THR A 32 -15.64 -14.61 -14.26
CA THR A 32 -16.43 -15.85 -14.10
C THR A 32 -17.66 -15.81 -15.00
N GLU A 33 -18.39 -14.70 -14.99
CA GLU A 33 -19.57 -14.50 -15.81
C GLU A 33 -19.22 -14.41 -17.30
N ALA A 34 -18.27 -13.55 -17.68
CA ALA A 34 -17.91 -13.33 -19.08
C ALA A 34 -17.29 -14.55 -19.77
N CYS A 35 -16.49 -15.35 -19.05
CA CYS A 35 -15.82 -16.53 -19.61
C CYS A 35 -16.58 -17.84 -19.35
N GLY A 36 -17.62 -17.82 -18.50
CA GLY A 36 -18.37 -19.01 -18.10
C GLY A 36 -17.52 -20.02 -17.33
N PHE A 37 -16.66 -19.55 -16.41
CA PHE A 37 -15.80 -20.44 -15.64
C PHE A 37 -16.61 -21.33 -14.69
N SER A 38 -16.32 -22.62 -14.73
CA SER A 38 -16.83 -23.61 -13.79
C SER A 38 -16.23 -23.44 -12.39
N ASN A 39 -16.87 -24.06 -11.40
CA ASN A 39 -16.32 -24.13 -10.04
C ASN A 39 -14.93 -24.79 -10.00
N LEU A 40 -14.66 -25.78 -10.85
CA LEU A 40 -13.35 -26.42 -10.92
C LEU A 40 -12.26 -25.44 -11.40
N GLU A 41 -12.57 -24.69 -12.47
CA GLU A 41 -11.67 -23.66 -13.00
C GLU A 41 -11.47 -22.53 -11.98
N ASN A 42 -12.55 -22.07 -11.33
CA ASN A 42 -12.48 -21.04 -10.31
C ASN A 42 -11.71 -21.48 -9.07
N MET A 43 -11.83 -22.74 -8.64
CA MET A 43 -11.03 -23.29 -7.55
C MET A 43 -9.54 -23.21 -7.88
N LYS A 44 -9.16 -23.60 -9.10
CA LYS A 44 -7.76 -23.47 -9.56
C LYS A 44 -7.29 -22.02 -9.58
N ARG A 45 -8.09 -21.11 -10.13
CA ARG A 45 -7.79 -19.67 -10.17
C ARG A 45 -7.58 -19.09 -8.76
N LEU A 46 -8.40 -19.51 -7.79
CA LEU A 46 -8.26 -19.11 -6.39
C LEU A 46 -6.98 -19.66 -5.76
N MET A 47 -6.67 -20.95 -5.97
CA MET A 47 -5.40 -21.52 -5.49
C MET A 47 -4.18 -20.81 -6.07
N ASP A 48 -4.26 -20.37 -7.32
CA ASP A 48 -3.14 -19.69 -8.00
C ASP A 48 -2.97 -18.23 -7.54
N CYS A 49 -4.02 -17.54 -7.10
CA CYS A 49 -3.97 -16.11 -6.80
C CYS A 49 -3.96 -15.74 -5.31
N LEU A 50 -4.50 -16.60 -4.44
CA LEU A 50 -4.56 -16.36 -3.00
C LEU A 50 -3.17 -16.55 -2.36
N GLY A 51 -2.83 -15.66 -1.44
CA GLY A 51 -1.63 -15.75 -0.60
C GLY A 51 -1.91 -15.28 0.83
N GLY A 52 -0.88 -15.21 1.67
CA GLY A 52 -0.95 -14.63 3.01
C GLY A 52 -2.12 -15.12 3.86
N ASP A 53 -2.71 -14.21 4.64
CA ASP A 53 -3.83 -14.48 5.54
C ASP A 53 -5.09 -14.94 4.78
N ALA A 54 -5.27 -14.47 3.54
CA ALA A 54 -6.40 -14.86 2.71
C ALA A 54 -6.36 -16.36 2.36
N LEU A 55 -5.21 -16.88 1.94
CA LEU A 55 -5.05 -18.31 1.66
C LEU A 55 -5.18 -19.14 2.94
N GLU A 56 -4.52 -18.70 4.02
CA GLU A 56 -4.56 -19.41 5.31
C GLU A 56 -6.00 -19.59 5.83
N ALA A 57 -6.86 -18.58 5.65
CA ALA A 57 -8.25 -18.63 6.07
C ALA A 57 -9.12 -19.66 5.32
N VAL A 58 -8.77 -19.99 4.06
CA VAL A 58 -9.65 -20.80 3.19
C VAL A 58 -9.02 -22.06 2.61
N LYS A 59 -7.72 -22.29 2.80
CA LYS A 59 -7.00 -23.45 2.24
C LYS A 59 -7.65 -24.79 2.57
N GLY A 60 -8.15 -24.96 3.80
CA GLY A 60 -8.82 -26.20 4.23
C GLY A 60 -10.20 -26.42 3.60
N ARG A 61 -10.74 -25.43 2.88
CA ARG A 61 -12.02 -25.49 2.17
C ARG A 61 -11.85 -25.67 0.66
N LEU A 62 -10.68 -25.34 0.09
CA LEU A 62 -10.34 -25.51 -1.32
C LEU A 62 -10.02 -26.97 -1.68
N ILE A 63 -10.86 -27.91 -1.23
CA ILE A 63 -10.73 -29.36 -1.48
C ILE A 63 -11.66 -29.79 -2.62
N PHE A 64 -12.88 -29.26 -2.64
CA PHE A 64 -13.92 -29.62 -3.61
C PHE A 64 -14.38 -28.38 -4.37
N PRO A 65 -14.57 -28.45 -5.71
CA PRO A 65 -15.05 -27.32 -6.51
C PRO A 65 -16.33 -26.66 -5.95
N GLU A 66 -17.24 -27.46 -5.40
CA GLU A 66 -18.52 -27.03 -4.86
C GLU A 66 -18.39 -26.06 -3.67
N SER A 67 -17.21 -26.00 -3.04
CA SER A 67 -16.94 -25.07 -1.94
C SER A 67 -16.65 -23.65 -2.40
N VAL A 68 -16.35 -23.41 -3.69
CA VAL A 68 -15.93 -22.11 -4.21
C VAL A 68 -16.86 -20.96 -3.81
N PRO A 69 -18.21 -21.08 -3.91
CA PRO A 69 -19.11 -20.01 -3.46
C PRO A 69 -18.95 -19.69 -1.97
N ASN A 70 -18.74 -20.71 -1.13
CA ASN A 70 -18.53 -20.53 0.31
C ASN A 70 -17.16 -19.91 0.59
N VAL A 71 -16.12 -20.29 -0.16
CA VAL A 71 -14.79 -19.67 -0.05
C VAL A 71 -14.85 -18.18 -0.35
N ILE A 72 -15.50 -17.78 -1.44
CA ILE A 72 -15.67 -16.35 -1.78
C ILE A 72 -16.43 -15.60 -0.68
N LYS A 73 -17.50 -16.22 -0.16
CA LYS A 73 -18.27 -15.65 0.95
C LYS A 73 -17.43 -15.48 2.22
N ASP A 74 -16.58 -16.45 2.55
CA ASP A 74 -15.69 -16.37 3.70
C ASP A 74 -14.64 -15.26 3.51
N LEU A 75 -14.05 -15.14 2.32
CA LEU A 75 -13.11 -14.05 2.01
C LEU A 75 -13.77 -12.67 2.10
N GLU A 76 -15.00 -12.52 1.60
CA GLU A 76 -15.79 -11.28 1.70
C GLU A 76 -16.08 -10.94 3.17
N ASN A 77 -16.48 -11.94 3.95
CA ASN A 77 -16.75 -11.80 5.37
C ASN A 77 -15.51 -11.45 6.20
N LEU A 78 -14.34 -11.93 5.81
CA LEU A 78 -13.12 -11.69 6.58
C LEU A 78 -12.44 -10.40 6.15
N PHE A 79 -12.26 -10.18 4.85
CA PHE A 79 -11.39 -9.14 4.30
C PHE A 79 -12.15 -8.05 3.55
N GLY A 80 -13.32 -8.37 3.01
CA GLY A 80 -14.11 -7.48 2.14
C GLY A 80 -15.15 -6.60 2.83
N ARG A 81 -15.22 -6.60 4.17
CA ARG A 81 -16.22 -5.82 4.90
C ARG A 81 -16.03 -4.31 4.68
N PRO A 82 -17.09 -3.55 4.30
CA PRO A 82 -17.02 -2.11 4.06
C PRO A 82 -16.35 -1.32 5.20
N GLY A 83 -16.73 -1.61 6.45
CA GLY A 83 -16.13 -0.93 7.61
C GLY A 83 -14.63 -1.23 7.82
N ARG A 84 -14.16 -2.42 7.44
CA ARG A 84 -12.72 -2.77 7.52
C ARG A 84 -11.93 -2.01 6.47
N LEU A 85 -12.47 -1.91 5.25
CA LEU A 85 -11.90 -1.11 4.18
C LEU A 85 -11.81 0.37 4.57
N LEU A 86 -12.91 0.97 5.03
CA LEU A 86 -12.92 2.38 5.45
C LEU A 86 -11.86 2.66 6.52
N LYS A 87 -11.80 1.82 7.56
CA LYS A 87 -10.81 1.95 8.64
C LYS A 87 -9.37 1.86 8.11
N ASN A 88 -9.11 0.94 7.17
CA ASN A 88 -7.79 0.78 6.57
C ASN A 88 -7.39 2.01 5.72
N LEU A 89 -8.29 2.51 4.87
CA LEU A 89 -8.05 3.69 4.04
C LEU A 89 -7.78 4.94 4.90
N LEU A 90 -8.60 5.14 5.94
CA LEU A 90 -8.42 6.22 6.90
C LEU A 90 -7.06 6.13 7.59
N GLN A 91 -6.66 4.94 8.04
CA GLN A 91 -5.36 4.75 8.68
C GLN A 91 -4.21 5.08 7.71
N LYS A 92 -4.27 4.63 6.45
CA LYS A 92 -3.27 4.97 5.43
C LYS A 92 -3.15 6.48 5.21
N ILE A 93 -4.26 7.21 5.23
CA ILE A 93 -4.22 8.67 5.12
C ILE A 93 -3.65 9.30 6.38
N ARG A 94 -4.00 8.82 7.58
CA ARG A 94 -3.42 9.29 8.85
C ARG A 94 -1.90 9.14 8.87
N ASP A 95 -1.41 7.99 8.43
CA ASP A 95 0.01 7.65 8.39
C ASP A 95 0.78 8.42 7.30
N THR A 96 0.08 8.94 6.28
CA THR A 96 0.69 9.80 5.25
C THR A 96 1.11 11.13 5.87
N PRO A 97 2.35 11.61 5.74
CA PRO A 97 2.74 12.92 6.28
C PRO A 97 1.83 14.05 5.77
N SER A 98 1.57 15.05 6.62
CA SER A 98 0.86 16.25 6.20
C SER A 98 1.62 16.96 5.06
N PRO A 99 0.95 17.37 3.97
CA PRO A 99 1.62 18.08 2.88
C PRO A 99 2.19 19.42 3.35
N THR A 100 3.32 19.84 2.79
CA THR A 100 4.02 21.07 3.19
C THR A 100 4.42 21.92 1.98
N GLU A 101 4.33 23.25 2.13
CA GLU A 101 4.73 24.22 1.09
C GLU A 101 6.22 24.12 0.72
N SER A 102 7.05 23.62 1.63
CA SER A 102 8.48 23.41 1.39
C SER A 102 8.80 22.15 0.56
N ARG A 103 7.83 21.24 0.38
CA ARG A 103 8.01 19.96 -0.33
C ARG A 103 6.76 19.68 -1.14
N LEU A 104 6.67 20.25 -2.34
CA LEU A 104 5.44 20.19 -3.14
C LEU A 104 5.03 18.76 -3.54
N GLU A 105 5.97 17.82 -3.68
CA GLU A 105 5.70 16.39 -3.95
C GLU A 105 4.81 15.75 -2.86
N SER A 106 4.82 16.31 -1.65
CA SER A 106 3.98 15.83 -0.55
C SER A 106 2.48 16.04 -0.82
N PHE A 107 2.11 17.08 -1.59
CA PHE A 107 0.73 17.29 -2.04
C PHE A 107 0.29 16.21 -3.03
N LEU A 108 1.17 15.81 -3.96
CA LEU A 108 0.87 14.72 -4.90
C LEU A 108 0.64 13.41 -4.14
N THR A 109 1.51 13.10 -3.18
CA THR A 109 1.36 11.89 -2.36
C THR A 109 0.05 11.90 -1.58
N PHE A 110 -0.24 12.99 -0.87
CA PHE A 110 -1.48 13.12 -0.09
C PHE A 110 -2.74 13.09 -0.97
N GLY A 111 -2.74 13.85 -2.08
CA GLY A 111 -3.86 13.93 -3.02
C GLY A 111 -4.19 12.59 -3.66
N ILE A 112 -3.19 11.82 -4.09
CA ILE A 112 -3.38 10.46 -4.61
C ILE A 112 -4.05 9.56 -3.56
N ARG A 113 -3.66 9.65 -2.27
CA ARG A 113 -4.29 8.83 -1.22
C ARG A 113 -5.76 9.20 -0.98
N VAL A 114 -6.10 10.50 -1.01
CA VAL A 114 -7.48 10.96 -0.89
C VAL A 114 -8.31 10.51 -2.10
N LYS A 115 -7.77 10.61 -3.31
CA LYS A 115 -8.42 10.14 -4.54
C LYS A 115 -8.68 8.63 -4.49
N GLN A 116 -7.67 7.86 -4.12
CA GLN A 116 -7.81 6.42 -3.90
C GLN A 116 -8.90 6.12 -2.88
N MET A 117 -9.00 6.86 -1.77
CA MET A 117 -10.09 6.67 -0.82
C MET A 117 -11.46 6.89 -1.47
N CYS A 118 -11.64 7.96 -2.23
CA CYS A 118 -12.90 8.24 -2.95
C CYS A 118 -13.26 7.07 -3.90
N ASP A 119 -12.30 6.61 -4.69
CA ASP A 119 -12.49 5.52 -5.65
C ASP A 119 -12.90 4.21 -4.95
N HIS A 120 -12.26 3.89 -3.82
CA HIS A 120 -12.59 2.68 -3.06
C HIS A 120 -13.97 2.77 -2.39
N LEU A 121 -14.38 3.95 -1.91
CA LEU A 121 -15.72 4.16 -1.36
C LEU A 121 -16.80 3.94 -2.42
N LEU A 122 -16.60 4.50 -3.62
CA LEU A 122 -17.49 4.30 -4.76
C LEU A 122 -17.54 2.82 -5.18
N ALA A 123 -16.37 2.20 -5.40
CA ALA A 123 -16.28 0.79 -5.81
C ALA A 123 -16.92 -0.18 -4.81
N SER A 124 -16.95 0.20 -3.53
CA SER A 124 -17.50 -0.60 -2.44
C SER A 124 -18.93 -0.21 -2.05
N LYS A 125 -19.61 0.64 -2.84
CA LYS A 125 -20.98 1.12 -2.60
C LYS A 125 -21.17 1.77 -1.24
N MET A 126 -20.17 2.53 -0.79
CA MET A 126 -20.17 3.27 0.47
C MET A 126 -20.37 4.78 0.26
N GLU A 127 -21.28 5.13 -0.65
CA GLU A 127 -21.50 6.53 -1.09
C GLU A 127 -21.96 7.45 0.05
N ASP A 128 -22.64 6.91 1.06
CA ASP A 128 -23.05 7.65 2.26
C ASP A 128 -21.85 8.32 2.97
N HIS A 129 -20.67 7.69 2.92
CA HIS A 129 -19.46 8.26 3.52
C HIS A 129 -18.88 9.43 2.72
N LEU A 130 -19.23 9.60 1.43
CA LEU A 130 -18.80 10.75 0.62
C LEU A 130 -19.40 12.07 1.14
N ASN A 131 -20.52 11.99 1.86
CA ASN A 131 -21.20 13.13 2.46
C ASN A 131 -20.83 13.35 3.94
N ASN A 132 -19.89 12.58 4.50
CA ASN A 132 -19.52 12.71 5.90
C ASN A 132 -18.66 13.96 6.14
N PRO A 133 -19.17 15.01 6.84
CA PRO A 133 -18.42 16.24 7.04
C PRO A 133 -17.22 16.06 7.98
N LEU A 134 -17.30 15.16 8.96
CA LEU A 134 -16.20 14.90 9.90
C LEU A 134 -15.02 14.22 9.21
N LEU A 135 -15.30 13.35 8.24
CA LEU A 135 -14.27 12.72 7.43
C LEU A 135 -13.50 13.78 6.64
N VAL A 136 -14.21 14.69 5.95
CA VAL A 136 -13.56 15.76 5.19
C VAL A 136 -12.81 16.72 6.10
N GLU A 137 -13.37 17.07 7.25
CA GLU A 137 -12.69 17.92 8.24
C GLU A 137 -11.35 17.31 8.67
N GLU A 138 -11.32 16.01 8.98
CA GLU A 138 -10.08 15.30 9.30
C GLU A 138 -9.03 15.37 8.18
N LEU A 139 -9.46 15.25 6.91
CA LEU A 139 -8.56 15.35 5.76
C LEU A 139 -8.05 16.78 5.55
N VAL A 140 -8.94 17.76 5.65
CA VAL A 140 -8.61 19.19 5.51
C VAL A 140 -7.65 19.63 6.60
N GLU A 141 -7.76 19.07 7.81
CA GLU A 141 -6.89 19.40 8.93
C GLU A 141 -5.41 19.12 8.65
N LYS A 142 -5.11 18.21 7.71
CA LYS A 142 -3.73 17.90 7.28
C LYS A 142 -3.12 18.94 6.35
N LEU A 143 -3.93 19.80 5.72
CA LEU A 143 -3.44 20.81 4.78
C LEU A 143 -2.76 21.98 5.50
N PRO A 144 -1.77 22.66 4.88
CA PRO A 144 -1.27 23.92 5.40
C PRO A 144 -2.35 25.01 5.43
N PRO A 145 -2.23 26.03 6.31
CA PRO A 145 -3.26 27.05 6.53
C PRO A 145 -3.74 27.75 5.25
N ARG A 146 -2.82 28.03 4.30
CA ARG A 146 -3.16 28.63 3.01
C ARG A 146 -4.15 27.78 2.23
N TYR A 147 -3.85 26.49 2.07
CA TYR A 147 -4.70 25.54 1.35
C TYR A 147 -6.01 25.24 2.10
N LYS A 148 -6.05 25.38 3.44
CA LYS A 148 -7.32 25.35 4.17
C LYS A 148 -8.23 26.52 3.78
N LEU A 149 -7.69 27.74 3.69
CA LEU A 149 -8.45 28.92 3.30
C LEU A 149 -8.90 28.87 1.83
N GLU A 150 -8.05 28.37 0.93
CA GLU A 150 -8.40 28.13 -0.47
C GLU A 150 -9.51 27.09 -0.61
N TRP A 151 -9.45 25.99 0.15
CA TRP A 151 -10.53 25.01 0.24
C TRP A 151 -11.87 25.64 0.65
N ILE A 152 -11.88 26.49 1.69
CA ILE A 152 -13.10 27.18 2.13
C ILE A 152 -13.70 28.04 1.02
N ARG A 153 -12.87 28.67 0.18
CA ARG A 153 -13.34 29.46 -0.98
C ARG A 153 -13.87 28.53 -2.08
N PHE A 154 -13.12 27.48 -2.39
CA PHE A 154 -13.41 26.54 -3.47
C PHE A 154 -14.72 25.78 -3.28
N LYS A 155 -15.07 25.40 -2.05
CA LYS A 155 -16.30 24.64 -1.78
C LYS A 155 -17.59 25.47 -1.80
N ARG A 156 -17.50 26.80 -1.84
CA ARG A 156 -18.70 27.68 -1.80
C ARG A 156 -19.56 27.45 -3.05
N GLY A 157 -20.86 27.25 -2.83
CA GLY A 157 -21.83 27.11 -3.92
C GLY A 157 -21.81 25.75 -4.64
N LYS A 158 -21.01 24.79 -4.17
CA LYS A 158 -21.00 23.42 -4.72
C LYS A 158 -22.08 22.57 -4.08
N THR A 159 -22.64 21.64 -4.87
CA THR A 159 -23.81 20.83 -4.47
C THR A 159 -23.52 19.33 -4.45
N GLU A 160 -22.38 18.94 -4.99
CA GLU A 160 -21.86 17.58 -4.96
C GLU A 160 -21.44 17.18 -3.54
N SER A 161 -21.25 15.88 -3.33
CA SER A 161 -20.81 15.36 -2.04
C SER A 161 -19.50 15.99 -1.58
N ILE A 162 -19.44 16.35 -0.31
CA ILE A 162 -18.35 17.19 0.24
C ILE A 162 -16.96 16.56 0.05
N LEU A 163 -16.85 15.24 0.14
CA LEU A 163 -15.59 14.53 -0.11
C LEU A 163 -15.21 14.52 -1.59
N THR A 164 -16.19 14.41 -2.49
CA THR A 164 -15.96 14.50 -3.95
C THR A 164 -15.48 15.89 -4.32
N VAL A 165 -16.11 16.93 -3.77
CA VAL A 165 -15.68 18.32 -3.95
C VAL A 165 -14.26 18.52 -3.44
N PHE A 166 -13.90 17.89 -2.32
CA PHE A 166 -12.53 17.92 -1.78
C PHE A 166 -11.53 17.18 -2.68
N GLY A 167 -11.92 16.04 -3.25
CA GLY A 167 -11.12 15.34 -4.26
C GLY A 167 -10.82 16.22 -5.48
N ILE A 168 -11.84 16.90 -6.03
CA ILE A 168 -11.67 17.83 -7.17
C ILE A 168 -10.76 19.00 -6.79
N TYR A 169 -10.90 19.53 -5.57
CA TYR A 169 -10.01 20.58 -5.06
C TYR A 169 -8.54 20.13 -5.06
N LEU A 170 -8.27 18.93 -4.53
CA LEU A 170 -6.91 18.39 -4.51
C LEU A 170 -6.40 18.08 -5.92
N ASP A 171 -7.24 17.64 -6.85
CA ASP A 171 -6.86 17.49 -8.26
C ASP A 171 -6.36 18.82 -8.83
N THR A 172 -7.06 19.95 -8.60
CA THR A 172 -6.57 21.29 -9.01
C THR A 172 -5.22 21.65 -8.40
N VAL A 173 -5.03 21.39 -7.10
CA VAL A 173 -3.73 21.65 -6.44
C VAL A 173 -2.63 20.75 -7.00
N MET A 174 -2.94 19.48 -7.31
CA MET A 174 -1.99 18.54 -7.88
C MET A 174 -1.59 18.94 -9.29
N GLU A 175 -2.53 19.40 -10.12
CA GLU A 175 -2.26 19.94 -11.46
C GLU A 175 -1.26 21.09 -11.39
N ASP A 176 -1.49 22.08 -10.53
CA ASP A 176 -0.56 23.21 -10.32
C ASP A 176 0.84 22.74 -9.87
N VAL A 177 0.90 21.74 -8.97
CA VAL A 177 2.18 21.19 -8.50
C VAL A 177 2.90 20.40 -9.59
N THR A 178 2.20 19.63 -10.42
CA THR A 178 2.83 18.84 -11.49
C THR A 178 3.45 19.70 -12.59
N GLU A 179 3.01 20.96 -12.75
CA GLU A 179 3.63 21.91 -13.68
C GLU A 179 5.03 22.38 -13.22
N VAL A 180 5.33 22.26 -11.92
CA VAL A 180 6.57 22.75 -11.32
C VAL A 180 7.47 21.65 -10.78
N VAL A 181 6.96 20.42 -10.62
CA VAL A 181 7.65 19.31 -10.00
C VAL A 181 7.32 17.99 -10.69
N GLU A 182 8.34 17.15 -10.92
CA GLU A 182 8.16 15.79 -11.42
C GLU A 182 7.65 14.85 -10.31
N TYR A 183 6.62 14.07 -10.60
CA TYR A 183 6.13 13.05 -9.68
C TYR A 183 7.13 11.89 -9.55
N ALA A 184 7.76 11.77 -8.39
CA ALA A 184 8.45 10.56 -7.98
C ALA A 184 7.56 9.75 -7.01
N PRO A 185 7.12 8.53 -7.37
CA PRO A 185 6.29 7.72 -6.49
C PRO A 185 7.02 7.41 -5.19
N GLN A 186 6.46 7.83 -4.06
CA GLN A 186 6.93 7.41 -2.74
C GLN A 186 6.59 5.94 -2.54
N SER A 187 7.57 5.06 -2.73
CA SER A 187 7.48 3.68 -2.26
C SER A 187 7.29 3.70 -0.74
N ALA A 188 6.20 3.08 -0.29
CA ALA A 188 5.75 3.02 1.10
C ALA A 188 6.93 2.86 2.07
N THR A 189 7.11 3.86 2.95
CA THR A 189 8.16 3.95 3.98
C THR A 189 9.42 3.17 3.61
N THR A 190 10.05 3.61 2.53
CA THR A 190 11.38 3.14 2.16
C THR A 190 12.33 3.72 3.21
N ILE A 191 13.14 2.90 3.87
CA ILE A 191 14.46 3.38 4.28
C ILE A 191 15.17 3.65 2.96
N GLU A 192 15.05 4.88 2.46
CA GLU A 192 15.62 5.31 1.19
C GLU A 192 17.13 5.17 1.29
N LYS A 193 17.65 4.11 0.67
CA LYS A 193 19.06 4.02 0.32
C LYS A 193 19.26 4.92 -0.90
N HIS A 194 19.42 6.23 -0.66
CA HIS A 194 20.03 7.11 -1.66
C HIS A 194 21.41 6.56 -2.04
N GLU A 195 21.91 6.89 -3.23
CA GLU A 195 23.34 6.82 -3.61
C GLU A 195 24.24 7.76 -2.74
N GLY A 196 23.87 7.95 -1.48
CA GLY A 196 24.62 8.63 -0.41
C GLY A 196 24.29 8.07 0.99
N SER A 197 23.64 6.90 1.09
CA SER A 197 23.41 6.22 2.38
C SER A 197 24.65 5.43 2.79
N SER A 198 25.31 5.87 3.85
CA SER A 198 26.55 5.34 4.42
C SER A 198 26.36 4.07 5.27
N GLY A 199 25.40 3.20 4.91
CA GLY A 199 25.19 1.92 5.59
C GLY A 199 26.25 0.89 5.18
N THR A 200 27.15 0.53 6.10
CA THR A 200 28.13 -0.55 5.87
C THR A 200 27.47 -1.91 6.15
N LEU A 201 27.33 -2.74 5.11
CA LEU A 201 26.89 -4.12 5.27
C LEU A 201 28.09 -5.02 5.55
N LEU A 202 27.98 -5.89 6.55
CA LEU A 202 28.99 -6.90 6.88
C LEU A 202 28.42 -8.30 6.63
N ASP A 203 29.19 -9.13 5.90
CA ASP A 203 28.82 -10.52 5.68
C ASP A 203 28.82 -11.34 6.98
N ALA A 204 27.85 -12.24 7.12
CA ALA A 204 27.68 -13.05 8.34
C ALA A 204 28.91 -13.89 8.68
N ALA A 205 29.63 -14.43 7.68
CA ALA A 205 30.85 -15.20 7.93
C ALA A 205 31.99 -14.31 8.43
N VAL A 206 32.03 -13.03 8.04
CA VAL A 206 33.02 -12.07 8.55
C VAL A 206 32.66 -11.66 9.98
N ALA A 207 31.38 -11.43 10.28
CA ALA A 207 30.91 -11.15 11.64
C ALA A 207 31.28 -12.30 12.62
N GLN A 208 31.09 -13.55 12.18
CA GLN A 208 31.50 -14.73 12.95
C GLN A 208 33.02 -14.77 13.20
N LYS A 209 33.83 -14.47 12.18
CA LYS A 209 35.31 -14.43 12.33
C LYS A 209 35.78 -13.33 13.28
N LEU A 210 35.07 -12.21 13.32
CA LEU A 210 35.36 -11.10 14.23
C LEU A 210 34.75 -11.30 15.63
N ASN A 211 33.98 -12.39 15.83
CA ASN A 211 33.24 -12.69 17.06
C ASN A 211 32.36 -11.52 17.54
N VAL A 212 31.75 -10.81 16.60
CA VAL A 212 30.87 -9.65 16.88
C VAL A 212 29.42 -10.09 16.85
N THR A 213 28.64 -9.61 17.82
CA THR A 213 27.21 -9.91 17.95
C THR A 213 26.43 -8.63 18.25
N GLY A 214 25.13 -8.67 18.07
CA GLY A 214 24.23 -7.53 18.23
C GLY A 214 22.77 -7.98 18.22
N PRO A 215 21.81 -7.08 18.47
CA PRO A 215 20.41 -7.42 18.40
C PRO A 215 20.02 -7.84 16.98
N THR A 216 19.20 -8.88 16.86
CA THR A 216 18.53 -9.22 15.61
C THR A 216 17.61 -8.07 15.22
N GLU A 217 17.85 -7.51 14.06
CA GLU A 217 17.10 -6.39 13.50
C GLU A 217 16.85 -6.74 12.03
N PRO A 218 15.65 -7.28 11.71
CA PRO A 218 15.29 -7.67 10.35
C PRO A 218 15.48 -6.52 9.36
N LEU A 219 16.04 -6.81 8.19
CA LEU A 219 16.31 -5.83 7.15
C LEU A 219 15.76 -6.32 5.81
N THR A 220 15.14 -5.43 5.05
CA THR A 220 14.78 -5.67 3.65
C THR A 220 15.75 -4.92 2.75
N ILE A 221 16.43 -5.64 1.87
CA ILE A 221 17.33 -5.09 0.86
C ILE A 221 16.57 -5.06 -0.47
N SER A 222 16.53 -3.90 -1.13
CA SER A 222 15.90 -3.77 -2.45
C SER A 222 16.91 -3.24 -3.47
N TRP A 223 16.82 -3.75 -4.70
CA TRP A 223 17.62 -3.34 -5.86
C TRP A 223 16.73 -2.80 -6.98
N THR A 224 17.36 -2.33 -8.06
CA THR A 224 16.65 -1.91 -9.26
C THR A 224 15.84 -3.07 -9.86
N LYS A 225 14.75 -2.76 -10.57
CA LYS A 225 13.82 -3.72 -11.21
C LYS A 225 12.92 -4.52 -10.24
N ASN A 226 12.49 -3.91 -9.13
CA ASN A 226 11.55 -4.51 -8.17
C ASN A 226 12.03 -5.83 -7.55
N ILE A 227 13.34 -6.01 -7.42
CA ILE A 227 13.91 -7.15 -6.70
C ILE A 227 14.11 -6.72 -5.26
N SER A 228 13.47 -7.43 -4.33
CA SER A 228 13.70 -7.27 -2.89
C SER A 228 14.05 -8.61 -2.25
N ARG A 229 14.79 -8.54 -1.15
CA ARG A 229 15.16 -9.68 -0.31
C ARG A 229 14.98 -9.30 1.15
N ASP A 230 14.24 -10.13 1.88
CA ASP A 230 14.05 -10.00 3.31
C ASP A 230 15.10 -10.85 4.05
N GLU A 231 15.90 -10.20 4.88
CA GLU A 231 16.86 -10.82 5.79
C GLU A 231 16.29 -10.77 7.21
N LYS A 232 15.44 -11.75 7.55
CA LYS A 232 14.76 -11.79 8.87
C LYS A 232 15.73 -12.03 10.04
N GLU A 233 16.90 -12.57 9.74
CA GLU A 233 17.94 -12.93 10.71
C GLU A 233 19.10 -11.91 10.72
N SER A 234 18.97 -10.77 10.05
CA SER A 234 20.02 -9.74 10.09
C SER A 234 20.22 -9.18 11.50
N MET A 235 21.44 -8.69 11.75
CA MET A 235 21.85 -8.18 13.04
C MET A 235 22.43 -6.77 12.90
N ARG A 236 22.13 -5.89 13.86
CA ARG A 236 22.77 -4.58 13.94
C ARG A 236 24.06 -4.67 14.76
N LEU A 237 25.17 -4.34 14.12
CA LEU A 237 26.50 -4.38 14.74
C LEU A 237 26.97 -2.97 15.10
N SER A 238 27.62 -2.83 16.25
CA SER A 238 28.37 -1.63 16.62
C SER A 238 29.85 -1.99 16.60
N LEU A 239 30.59 -1.48 15.62
CA LEU A 239 32.00 -1.81 15.43
C LEU A 239 32.89 -0.62 15.81
N THR A 240 34.08 -0.93 16.34
CA THR A 240 35.15 0.04 16.56
C THR A 240 36.42 -0.41 15.86
N THR A 241 37.23 0.53 15.40
CA THR A 241 38.56 0.29 14.84
C THR A 241 39.63 0.90 15.73
N SER A 242 40.82 0.32 15.73
CA SER A 242 42.00 0.84 16.42
C SER A 242 43.25 0.44 15.66
N ALA A 243 44.31 1.25 15.75
CA ALA A 243 45.63 0.82 15.27
C ALA A 243 46.15 -0.34 16.14
N GLN A 244 46.87 -1.28 15.55
CA GLN A 244 47.41 -2.44 16.25
C GLN A 244 48.35 -1.96 17.39
N GLY A 245 48.05 -2.37 18.63
CA GLY A 245 48.79 -1.95 19.82
C GLY A 245 48.38 -0.59 20.42
N SER A 246 47.37 0.09 19.86
CA SER A 246 46.86 1.34 20.41
C SER A 246 45.69 1.13 21.38
N SER A 247 45.61 1.95 22.43
CA SER A 247 44.45 2.03 23.32
C SER A 247 43.33 2.93 22.78
N LYS A 248 43.56 3.66 21.68
CA LYS A 248 42.55 4.52 21.06
C LYS A 248 41.66 3.70 20.13
N GLN A 249 40.35 3.80 20.34
CA GLN A 249 39.32 3.19 19.52
C GLN A 249 38.41 4.25 18.90
N TRP A 250 38.04 4.07 17.64
CA TRP A 250 37.10 4.90 16.91
C TRP A 250 35.87 4.09 16.54
N LYS A 251 34.67 4.63 16.77
CA LYS A 251 33.45 4.00 16.31
C LYS A 251 33.37 4.09 14.79
N LEU A 252 33.08 2.96 14.14
CA LEU A 252 32.62 2.97 12.76
C LEU A 252 31.20 3.53 12.78
N LEU A 253 31.04 4.77 12.32
CA LEU A 253 29.75 5.44 12.24
C LEU A 253 29.03 5.01 10.95
N ASN A 254 27.70 4.89 11.05
CA ASN A 254 26.80 4.92 9.91
C ASN A 254 26.63 6.36 9.42
#